data_AF-A0A7R6W7C2-F1
#
_entry.id   AF-A0A7R6W7C2-F1
#
_cell.length_a   1.000
_cell.length_b   1.000
_cell.length_c   1.000
_cell.angle_alpha   90.00
_cell.angle_beta   90.00
_cell.angle_gamma   90.00
#
_symmetry.space_group_name_H-M   'P 1'
#
loop_
_entity.id
_entity.type
_entity.pdbx_description
1 polymer ?
#
loop_
_entity_poly.entity_id
_entity_poly.type
_entity_poly.pdbx_seq_one_letter_code
_entity_poly.pdbx_strand_id
1 'polypeptide(L)'
;MKKPPIKRLKKEYEREQKNQSAKSELAKEKQQKLYLQARKVCEQAIREYDDFSYLYYCIIKELNVFDSEGNLRHKQQAEEVIETGLQLIDELNNEGTRKAAQKVMRTLPDLFHYFDVAEGIVNDCKTLVDDETLKAYCIAWQWGKAARKAKKRGRKQNAKRQEQTSLEKAEWWGEHGIDQANWHLDIQKSIYAKLDKIVQSSALVECINSIIRPYFNTSKNQVTQEQLNMIMHYHNHRRYLAGVRKNKTPMEIFTGKDQTKDWIEILFDIIEKKAPDLLVVS
;
A
#
# COMPACT_ATOMS: atom_id res chain seq x y z
N MET A 1 -2.43 -1.47 12.88
CA MET A 1 -1.58 -1.39 14.07
C MET A 1 -2.43 -1.74 15.27
N LYS A 2 -2.13 -2.86 15.94
CA LYS A 2 -2.67 -3.18 17.26
C LYS A 2 -2.33 -2.01 18.21
N LYS A 3 -3.19 -1.75 19.18
CA LYS A 3 -2.88 -0.76 20.23
C LYS A 3 -1.59 -1.21 20.95
N PRO A 4 -0.79 -0.27 21.50
CA PRO A 4 0.31 -0.60 22.41
C PRO A 4 -0.15 -1.57 23.52
N PRO A 5 0.73 -2.18 24.32
CA PRO A 5 0.37 -3.10 25.40
C PRO A 5 -0.34 -2.41 26.60
N ILE A 6 -1.22 -1.45 26.33
CA ILE A 6 -2.00 -0.60 27.24
C ILE A 6 -2.68 -1.43 28.34
N LYS A 7 -3.24 -2.61 28.01
CA LYS A 7 -3.89 -3.48 29.00
C LYS A 7 -2.89 -4.02 30.04
N ARG A 8 -1.67 -4.36 29.61
CA ARG A 8 -0.62 -4.90 30.48
C ARG A 8 0.01 -3.76 31.31
N LEU A 9 0.24 -2.59 30.71
CA LEU A 9 0.64 -1.35 31.41
C LEU A 9 -0.35 -0.95 32.51
N LYS A 10 -1.65 -0.92 32.19
CA LYS A 10 -2.69 -0.60 33.18
C LYS A 10 -2.68 -1.60 34.34
N LYS A 11 -2.51 -2.89 34.04
CA LYS A 11 -2.44 -3.96 35.06
C LYS A 11 -1.20 -3.84 35.95
N GLU A 12 -0.05 -3.46 35.40
CA GLU A 12 1.15 -3.16 36.17
C GLU A 12 0.90 -2.00 37.14
N TYR A 13 0.36 -0.89 36.64
CA TYR A 13 0.02 0.29 37.45
C TYR A 13 -0.98 -0.02 38.56
N GLU A 14 -2.05 -0.78 38.26
CA GLU A 14 -3.00 -1.25 39.28
C GLU A 14 -2.34 -2.13 40.36
N ARG A 15 -1.31 -2.89 40.02
CA ARG A 15 -0.57 -3.74 40.97
C ARG A 15 0.42 -2.94 41.81
N GLU A 16 1.04 -1.93 41.23
CA GLU A 16 1.90 -0.98 41.93
C GLU A 16 1.12 -0.26 43.03
N GLN A 17 -0.06 0.30 42.70
CA GLN A 17 -0.94 0.95 43.68
C GLN A 17 -1.33 0.01 44.83
N LYS A 18 -1.69 -1.24 44.50
CA LYS A 18 -2.03 -2.25 45.52
C LYS A 18 -0.84 -2.62 46.40
N ASN A 19 0.36 -2.70 45.83
CA ASN A 19 1.59 -2.95 46.57
C ASN A 19 1.90 -1.80 47.56
N GLN A 20 1.75 -0.54 47.13
CA GLN A 20 1.95 0.64 47.99
C GLN A 20 0.92 0.72 49.13
N SER A 21 -0.31 0.23 48.90
CA SER A 21 -1.39 0.24 49.91
C SER A 21 -1.32 -0.91 50.95
N ALA A 22 -0.41 -1.87 50.79
CA ALA A 22 -0.34 -3.06 51.65
C ALA A 22 0.22 -2.74 53.05
N LYS A 23 -0.52 -3.11 54.11
CA LYS A 23 -0.18 -2.73 55.50
C LYS A 23 0.52 -3.82 56.32
N SER A 24 0.16 -5.09 56.14
CA SER A 24 0.78 -6.22 56.86
C SER A 24 1.91 -6.86 56.06
N GLU A 25 2.87 -7.47 56.74
CA GLU A 25 4.07 -8.04 56.11
C GLU A 25 3.74 -9.16 55.11
N LEU A 26 2.86 -10.08 55.48
CA LEU A 26 2.34 -11.12 54.58
C LEU A 26 1.61 -10.54 53.35
N ALA A 27 0.90 -9.42 53.52
CA ALA A 27 0.23 -8.75 52.41
C ALA A 27 1.23 -8.03 51.49
N LYS A 28 2.27 -7.41 52.04
CA LYS A 28 3.34 -6.77 51.28
C LYS A 28 4.08 -7.79 50.42
N GLU A 29 4.53 -8.90 51.00
CA GLU A 29 5.22 -9.96 50.25
C GLU A 29 4.37 -10.50 49.08
N LYS A 30 3.09 -10.76 49.34
CA LYS A 30 2.15 -11.23 48.31
C LYS A 30 1.96 -10.20 47.19
N GLN A 31 1.73 -8.93 47.53
CA GLN A 31 1.52 -7.90 46.51
C GLN A 31 2.81 -7.59 45.74
N GLN A 32 3.96 -7.62 46.40
CA GLN A 32 5.26 -7.43 45.76
C GLN A 32 5.52 -8.51 44.71
N LYS A 33 5.26 -9.78 45.04
CA LYS A 33 5.36 -10.90 44.07
C LYS A 33 4.44 -10.69 42.86
N LEU A 34 3.20 -10.27 43.09
CA LEU A 34 2.23 -10.01 42.02
C LEU A 34 2.60 -8.80 41.16
N TYR A 35 3.16 -7.75 41.78
CA TYR A 35 3.68 -6.58 41.08
C TYR A 35 4.88 -6.95 40.21
N LEU A 36 5.89 -7.65 40.74
CA LEU A 36 7.05 -8.10 39.98
C LEU A 36 6.65 -8.99 38.79
N GLN A 37 5.68 -9.88 38.98
CA GLN A 37 5.15 -10.69 37.88
C GLN A 37 4.42 -9.83 36.83
N ALA A 38 3.61 -8.86 37.25
CA ALA A 38 2.91 -7.96 36.33
C ALA A 38 3.89 -7.09 35.54
N ARG A 39 4.94 -6.57 36.20
CA ARG A 39 6.02 -5.80 35.58
C ARG A 39 6.76 -6.61 34.53
N LYS A 40 7.20 -7.84 34.86
CA LYS A 40 7.86 -8.74 33.90
C LYS A 40 7.00 -9.01 32.66
N VAL A 41 5.69 -9.26 32.85
CA VAL A 41 4.75 -9.48 31.74
C VAL A 41 4.54 -8.21 30.92
N CYS A 42 4.57 -7.03 31.54
CA CYS A 42 4.46 -5.75 30.87
C CYS A 42 5.70 -5.43 30.04
N GLU A 43 6.89 -5.52 30.64
CA GLU A 43 8.19 -5.34 29.96
C GLU A 43 8.32 -6.27 28.74
N GLN A 44 7.98 -7.54 28.90
CA GLN A 44 7.98 -8.50 27.80
C GLN A 44 7.03 -8.08 26.66
N ALA A 45 5.86 -7.54 26.99
CA ALA A 45 4.90 -7.06 26.00
C ALA A 45 5.38 -5.84 25.22
N ILE A 46 6.09 -4.94 25.91
CA ILE A 46 6.66 -3.74 25.31
C ILE A 46 7.73 -4.16 24.31
N ARG A 47 8.66 -5.02 24.73
CA ARG A 47 9.70 -5.57 23.84
C ARG A 47 9.09 -6.26 22.61
N GLU A 48 8.16 -7.19 22.80
CA GLU A 48 7.47 -7.86 21.68
C GLU A 48 6.80 -6.87 20.71
N TYR A 49 6.22 -5.79 21.22
CA TYR A 49 5.58 -4.77 20.40
C TYR A 49 6.61 -3.91 19.65
N ASP A 50 7.69 -3.51 20.32
CA ASP A 50 8.74 -2.67 19.74
C ASP A 50 9.52 -3.45 18.68
N ASP A 51 9.90 -4.70 18.96
CA ASP A 51 10.56 -5.62 18.02
C ASP A 51 9.71 -5.81 16.77
N PHE A 52 8.43 -6.15 16.95
CA PHE A 52 7.50 -6.29 15.83
C PHE A 52 7.34 -4.98 15.06
N SER A 53 7.22 -3.84 15.74
CA SER A 53 7.00 -2.54 15.09
C SER A 53 8.21 -2.13 14.25
N TYR A 54 9.41 -2.39 14.76
CA TYR A 54 10.66 -2.16 14.05
C TYR A 54 10.75 -3.05 12.81
N LEU A 55 10.60 -4.37 12.96
CA LEU A 55 10.66 -5.34 11.85
C LEU A 55 9.61 -5.04 10.78
N TYR A 56 8.38 -4.74 11.20
CA TYR A 56 7.31 -4.34 10.31
C TYR A 56 7.68 -3.08 9.50
N TYR A 57 8.30 -2.09 10.14
CA TYR A 57 8.72 -0.88 9.43
C TYR A 57 9.83 -1.18 8.42
N CYS A 58 10.82 -2.00 8.79
CA CYS A 58 11.87 -2.43 7.87
C CYS A 58 11.28 -3.13 6.63
N ILE A 59 10.39 -4.11 6.83
CA ILE A 59 9.72 -4.83 5.73
C ILE A 59 8.94 -3.88 4.82
N ILE A 60 8.10 -3.01 5.39
CA ILE A 60 7.25 -2.12 4.59
C ILE A 60 8.08 -1.10 3.81
N LYS A 61 9.24 -0.68 4.33
CA LYS A 61 10.13 0.27 3.65
C LYS A 61 10.68 -0.33 2.35
N GLU A 62 10.99 -1.62 2.33
CA GLU A 62 11.53 -2.34 1.17
C GLU A 62 10.51 -2.56 0.05
N LEU A 63 9.21 -2.49 0.36
CA LEU A 63 8.15 -2.50 -0.65
C LEU A 63 8.01 -1.18 -1.42
N ASN A 64 8.76 -0.14 -1.07
CA ASN A 64 8.81 1.07 -1.87
C ASN A 64 9.62 0.84 -3.15
N VAL A 65 9.29 1.57 -4.22
CA VAL A 65 10.03 1.46 -5.49
C VAL A 65 11.40 2.12 -5.34
N PHE A 66 11.41 3.26 -4.66
CA PHE A 66 12.61 4.07 -4.46
C PHE A 66 13.04 4.04 -2.99
N ASP A 67 14.35 4.16 -2.76
CA ASP A 67 14.89 4.36 -1.43
C ASP A 67 14.68 5.80 -0.90
N SER A 68 15.31 6.13 0.22
CA SER A 68 15.22 7.48 0.81
C SER A 68 15.97 8.55 0.02
N GLU A 69 16.87 8.13 -0.88
CA GLU A 69 17.71 8.98 -1.71
C GLU A 69 17.18 9.08 -3.15
N GLY A 70 16.12 8.32 -3.48
CA GLY A 70 15.47 8.35 -4.79
C GLY A 70 16.04 7.33 -5.77
N ASN A 71 16.98 6.49 -5.33
CA ASN A 71 17.50 5.41 -6.15
C ASN A 71 16.45 4.32 -6.30
N LEU A 72 16.40 3.71 -7.48
CA LEU A 72 15.61 2.50 -7.70
C LEU A 72 16.17 1.39 -6.80
N ARG A 73 15.29 0.74 -6.02
CA ARG A 73 15.72 -0.39 -5.19
C ARG A 73 16.03 -1.61 -6.05
N HIS A 74 17.07 -2.33 -5.66
CA HIS A 74 17.40 -3.61 -6.25
C HIS A 74 16.45 -4.70 -5.71
N LYS A 75 15.81 -5.44 -6.62
CA LYS A 75 14.80 -6.47 -6.30
C LYS A 75 15.33 -7.51 -5.30
N GLN A 76 16.49 -8.10 -5.59
CA GLN A 76 17.07 -9.14 -4.75
C GLN A 76 17.40 -8.62 -3.33
N GLN A 77 17.89 -7.38 -3.22
CA GLN A 77 18.20 -6.80 -1.92
C GLN A 77 16.94 -6.57 -1.09
N ALA A 78 15.88 -6.04 -1.72
CA ALA A 78 14.60 -5.85 -1.06
C ALA A 78 13.99 -7.19 -0.60
N GLU A 79 14.11 -8.23 -1.42
CA GLU A 79 13.67 -9.58 -1.10
C GLU A 79 14.42 -10.16 0.10
N GLU A 80 15.75 -10.17 0.08
CA GLU A 80 16.58 -10.69 1.18
C GLU A 80 16.31 -9.99 2.52
N VAL A 81 16.13 -8.66 2.51
CA VAL A 81 15.80 -7.89 3.71
C VAL A 81 14.40 -8.24 4.23
N ILE A 82 13.42 -8.43 3.33
CA ILE A 82 12.07 -8.83 3.71
C ILE A 82 12.06 -10.26 4.24
N GLU A 83 12.77 -11.19 3.62
CA GLU A 83 12.91 -12.58 4.10
C GLU A 83 13.50 -12.60 5.51
N THR A 84 14.61 -11.89 5.73
CA THR A 84 15.25 -11.78 7.04
C THR A 84 14.29 -11.20 8.08
N GLY A 85 13.57 -10.12 7.74
CA GLY A 85 12.58 -9.53 8.63
C GLY A 85 11.42 -10.49 8.96
N LEU A 86 10.97 -11.29 7.99
CA LEU A 86 9.90 -12.26 8.18
C LEU A 86 10.36 -13.46 9.03
N GLN A 87 11.58 -13.94 8.85
CA GLN A 87 12.18 -14.96 9.70
C GLN A 87 12.25 -14.50 11.16
N LEU A 88 12.74 -13.27 11.40
CA LEU A 88 12.77 -12.69 12.74
C LEU A 88 11.36 -12.53 13.34
N ILE A 89 10.34 -12.20 12.54
CA ILE A 89 8.93 -12.18 13.01
C ILE A 89 8.40 -13.58 13.33
N ASP A 90 8.82 -14.61 12.58
CA ASP A 90 8.42 -16.02 12.81
C ASP A 90 8.94 -16.54 14.16
N GLU A 91 10.14 -16.10 14.52
CA GLU A 91 10.81 -16.38 15.80
C GLU A 91 10.19 -15.62 17.00
N LEU A 92 9.45 -14.52 16.75
CA LEU A 92 8.69 -13.87 17.82
C LEU A 92 7.69 -14.87 18.43
N ASN A 93 7.59 -14.87 19.76
CA ASN A 93 6.79 -15.83 20.51
C ASN A 93 5.27 -15.52 20.46
N ASN A 94 4.75 -15.24 19.26
CA ASN A 94 3.38 -14.91 18.99
C ASN A 94 2.86 -15.68 17.76
N GLU A 95 1.98 -16.65 18.02
CA GLU A 95 1.43 -17.54 16.98
C GLU A 95 0.73 -16.78 15.84
N GLY A 96 0.08 -15.65 16.15
CA GLY A 96 -0.64 -14.85 15.17
C GLY A 96 0.29 -14.14 14.19
N THR A 97 1.41 -13.59 14.67
CA THR A 97 2.41 -12.95 13.79
C THR A 97 3.18 -13.99 13.00
N ARG A 98 3.49 -15.13 13.61
CA ARG A 98 4.13 -16.27 12.95
C ARG A 98 3.35 -16.75 11.72
N LYS A 99 2.06 -17.08 11.90
CA LYS A 99 1.19 -17.50 10.79
C LYS A 99 1.12 -16.45 9.68
N ALA A 100 1.11 -15.16 10.04
CA ALA A 100 1.12 -14.08 9.06
C ALA A 100 2.45 -14.01 8.30
N ALA A 101 3.58 -14.12 8.99
CA ALA A 101 4.91 -14.10 8.38
C ALA A 101 5.09 -15.24 7.37
N GLN A 102 4.75 -16.47 7.78
CA GLN A 102 4.81 -17.65 6.89
C GLN A 102 3.93 -17.50 5.66
N LYS A 103 2.74 -16.89 5.81
CA LYS A 103 1.87 -16.62 4.68
C LYS A 103 2.51 -15.63 3.70
N VAL A 104 3.13 -14.56 4.20
CA VAL A 104 3.80 -13.56 3.37
C VAL A 104 5.01 -14.18 2.66
N MET A 105 5.84 -14.96 3.37
CA MET A 105 7.00 -15.65 2.78
C MET A 105 6.60 -16.49 1.56
N ARG A 106 5.49 -17.23 1.64
CA ARG A 106 5.01 -18.05 0.51
C ARG A 106 4.61 -17.26 -0.73
N THR A 107 4.23 -16.00 -0.55
CA THR A 107 3.76 -15.11 -1.65
C THR A 107 4.82 -14.12 -2.08
N LEU A 108 6.00 -14.15 -1.44
CA LEU A 108 7.03 -13.14 -1.61
C LEU A 108 7.62 -13.09 -3.04
N PRO A 109 7.92 -14.23 -3.71
CA PRO A 109 8.49 -14.20 -5.06
C PRO A 109 7.59 -13.47 -6.07
N ASP A 110 6.27 -13.60 -5.93
CA ASP A 110 5.29 -13.00 -6.83
C ASP A 110 5.04 -11.50 -6.56
N LEU A 111 5.55 -10.98 -5.43
CA LEU A 111 5.27 -9.62 -4.98
C LEU A 111 6.09 -8.57 -5.75
N PHE A 112 7.24 -8.95 -6.29
CA PHE A 112 8.28 -8.03 -6.76
C PHE A 112 8.32 -7.77 -8.26
N HIS A 113 7.39 -8.30 -9.05
CA HIS A 113 7.36 -8.09 -10.51
C HIS A 113 7.33 -6.62 -10.94
N TYR A 114 6.87 -5.71 -10.07
CA TYR A 114 6.86 -4.29 -10.38
C TYR A 114 8.27 -3.67 -10.44
N PHE A 115 9.29 -4.30 -9.84
CA PHE A 115 10.67 -3.82 -9.93
C PHE A 115 11.24 -3.99 -11.34
N ASP A 116 10.90 -5.10 -12.01
CA ASP A 116 11.34 -5.37 -13.38
C ASP A 116 10.79 -4.29 -14.34
N VAL A 117 9.54 -3.85 -14.13
CA VAL A 117 8.92 -2.74 -14.88
C VAL A 117 9.52 -1.38 -14.50
N ALA A 118 9.83 -1.18 -13.22
CA ALA A 118 10.39 0.08 -12.72
C ALA A 118 11.78 0.36 -13.29
N GLU A 119 12.62 -0.66 -13.49
CA GLU A 119 13.96 -0.49 -14.06
C GLU A 119 13.92 0.09 -15.47
N GLY A 120 13.12 -0.49 -16.36
CA GLY A 120 12.95 0.05 -17.71
C GLY A 120 12.45 1.49 -17.72
N ILE A 121 11.47 1.80 -16.87
CA ILE A 121 10.90 3.16 -16.74
C ILE A 121 11.92 4.17 -16.21
N VAL A 122 12.73 3.80 -15.22
CA VAL A 122 13.72 4.70 -14.64
C VAL A 122 14.82 4.98 -15.66
N ASN A 123 15.28 3.97 -16.40
CA ASN A 123 16.26 4.17 -17.47
C ASN A 123 15.72 5.08 -18.59
N ASP A 124 14.46 4.92 -18.94
CA ASP A 124 13.72 5.83 -19.84
C ASP A 124 13.66 7.28 -19.33
N CYS A 125 13.60 7.49 -18.02
CA CYS A 125 13.56 8.82 -17.42
C CYS A 125 14.95 9.46 -17.30
N LYS A 126 16.02 8.67 -17.20
CA LYS A 126 17.41 9.17 -17.17
C LYS A 126 17.81 9.90 -18.46
N THR A 127 17.12 9.65 -19.57
CA THR A 127 17.34 10.38 -20.82
C THR A 127 16.67 11.76 -20.84
N LEU A 128 15.85 12.08 -19.84
CA LEU A 128 15.06 13.30 -19.80
C LEU A 128 15.66 14.40 -18.93
N VAL A 129 16.37 14.02 -17.86
CA VAL A 129 16.97 14.91 -16.87
C VAL A 129 18.20 14.24 -16.25
N ASP A 130 19.04 15.02 -15.59
CA ASP A 130 20.14 14.49 -14.78
C ASP A 130 19.65 13.62 -13.61
N ASP A 131 20.59 12.85 -13.05
CA ASP A 131 20.31 11.84 -12.03
C ASP A 131 19.77 12.44 -10.71
N GLU A 132 20.25 13.62 -10.29
CA GLU A 132 19.81 14.25 -9.04
C GLU A 132 18.41 14.83 -9.18
N THR A 133 18.11 15.47 -10.31
CA THR A 133 16.76 15.91 -10.66
C THR A 133 15.80 14.72 -10.71
N LEU A 134 16.19 13.61 -11.36
CA LEU A 134 15.36 12.42 -11.43
C LEU A 134 15.07 11.81 -10.05
N LYS A 135 16.11 11.62 -9.22
CA LYS A 135 15.96 11.09 -7.85
C LYS A 135 14.97 11.92 -7.04
N ALA A 136 15.07 13.25 -7.10
CA ALA A 136 14.14 14.14 -6.40
C ALA A 136 12.69 13.96 -6.88
N TYR A 137 12.45 13.87 -8.19
CA TYR A 137 11.12 13.57 -8.74
C TYR A 137 10.60 12.17 -8.37
N CYS A 138 11.47 11.16 -8.33
CA CYS A 138 11.11 9.81 -7.89
C CYS A 138 10.62 9.79 -6.43
N ILE A 139 11.31 10.50 -5.53
CA ILE A 139 10.90 10.64 -4.13
C ILE A 139 9.58 11.41 -4.03
N ALA A 140 9.44 12.54 -4.74
CA ALA A 140 8.23 13.34 -4.75
C ALA A 140 7.02 12.50 -5.20
N TRP A 141 7.16 11.77 -6.30
CA TRP A 141 6.13 10.87 -6.82
C TRP A 141 5.73 9.78 -5.80
N GLN A 142 6.71 9.19 -5.12
CA GLN A 142 6.47 8.18 -4.09
C GLN A 142 5.68 8.75 -2.90
N TRP A 143 6.00 9.96 -2.44
CA TRP A 143 5.24 10.64 -1.40
C TRP A 143 3.84 11.07 -1.85
N GLY A 144 3.68 11.49 -3.10
CA GLY A 144 2.37 11.77 -3.69
C GLY A 144 1.46 10.54 -3.71
N LYS A 145 2.01 9.35 -4.00
CA LYS A 145 1.28 8.08 -3.80
C LYS A 145 0.94 7.84 -2.33
N ALA A 146 1.87 8.06 -1.41
CA ALA A 146 1.64 7.89 0.02
C ALA A 146 0.53 8.83 0.54
N ALA A 147 0.49 10.08 0.08
CA ALA A 147 -0.53 11.06 0.43
C ALA A 147 -1.92 10.65 -0.08
N ARG A 148 -2.00 10.10 -1.31
CA ARG A 148 -3.25 9.54 -1.87
C ARG A 148 -3.74 8.33 -1.08
N LYS A 149 -2.84 7.42 -0.67
CA LYS A 149 -3.17 6.19 0.10
C LYS A 149 -3.47 6.46 1.58
N ALA A 150 -3.04 7.59 2.14
CA ALA A 150 -3.15 7.87 3.57
C ALA A 150 -4.60 8.13 4.03
N LYS A 151 -5.12 7.26 4.90
CA LYS A 151 -6.46 7.40 5.52
C LYS A 151 -6.52 8.38 6.70
N LYS A 152 -5.39 8.65 7.36
CA LYS A 152 -5.31 9.53 8.54
C LYS A 152 -4.79 10.92 8.17
N ARG A 153 -5.42 11.97 8.71
CA ARG A 153 -5.07 13.38 8.45
C ARG A 153 -3.58 13.66 8.68
N GLY A 154 -3.03 13.30 9.84
CA GLY A 154 -1.62 13.56 10.17
C GLY A 154 -0.64 12.89 9.21
N ARG A 155 -0.88 11.61 8.87
CA ARG A 155 -0.05 10.89 7.88
C ARG A 155 -0.15 11.53 6.50
N LYS A 156 -1.35 11.94 6.09
CA LYS A 156 -1.57 12.62 4.80
C LYS A 156 -0.86 13.96 4.73
N GLN A 157 -0.92 14.77 5.80
CA GLN A 157 -0.22 16.06 5.88
C GLN A 157 1.29 15.87 5.85
N ASN A 158 1.84 14.90 6.57
CA ASN A 158 3.26 14.60 6.52
C ASN A 158 3.69 14.18 5.10
N ALA A 159 2.97 13.26 4.46
CA ALA A 159 3.28 12.82 3.11
C ALA A 159 3.24 13.98 2.09
N LYS A 160 2.24 14.87 2.18
CA LYS A 160 2.17 16.08 1.34
C LYS A 160 3.35 17.02 1.56
N ARG A 161 3.79 17.18 2.81
CA ARG A 161 4.96 18.01 3.13
C ARG A 161 6.23 17.44 2.52
N GLN A 162 6.42 16.13 2.65
CA GLN A 162 7.58 15.45 2.06
C GLN A 162 7.56 15.50 0.52
N GLU A 163 6.39 15.30 -0.09
CA GLU A 163 6.18 15.49 -1.53
C GLU A 163 6.60 16.90 -1.97
N GLN A 164 6.09 17.93 -1.28
CA GLN A 164 6.40 19.32 -1.59
C GLN A 164 7.90 19.64 -1.46
N THR A 165 8.54 19.23 -0.37
CA THR A 165 9.99 19.42 -0.18
C THR A 165 10.80 18.70 -1.25
N SER A 166 10.38 17.53 -1.71
CA SER A 166 11.05 16.82 -2.79
C SER A 166 10.82 17.48 -4.16
N LEU A 167 9.66 18.09 -4.40
CA LEU A 167 9.40 18.87 -5.61
C LEU A 167 10.28 20.12 -5.66
N GLU A 168 10.36 20.87 -4.56
CA GLU A 168 11.24 22.03 -4.44
C GLU A 168 12.70 21.68 -4.71
N LYS A 169 13.16 20.51 -4.23
CA LYS A 169 14.49 19.99 -4.56
C LYS A 169 14.65 19.65 -6.04
N ALA A 170 13.63 19.03 -6.65
CA ALA A 170 13.67 18.66 -8.06
C ALA A 170 13.69 19.89 -8.98
N GLU A 171 12.92 20.92 -8.64
CA GLU A 171 12.92 22.22 -9.33
C GLU A 171 14.30 22.89 -9.18
N TRP A 172 14.85 22.92 -7.96
CA TRP A 172 16.16 23.49 -7.72
C TRP A 172 17.27 22.80 -8.52
N TRP A 173 17.30 21.46 -8.50
CA TRP A 173 18.26 20.68 -9.30
C TRP A 173 18.03 20.82 -10.79
N GLY A 174 16.79 20.92 -11.25
CA GLY A 174 16.50 21.14 -12.66
C GLY A 174 16.97 22.50 -13.18
N GLU A 175 16.80 23.55 -12.37
CA GLU A 175 17.22 24.92 -12.72
C GLU A 175 18.74 25.13 -12.57
N HIS A 176 19.38 24.47 -11.60
CA HIS A 176 20.78 24.73 -11.21
C HIS A 176 21.71 23.53 -11.43
N GLY A 177 21.20 22.45 -12.01
CA GLY A 177 21.91 21.20 -12.21
C GLY A 177 22.94 21.25 -13.34
N ILE A 178 23.60 20.10 -13.53
CA ILE A 178 24.71 19.93 -14.48
C ILE A 178 24.22 19.96 -15.93
N ASP A 179 22.99 19.49 -16.19
CA ASP A 179 22.39 19.44 -17.53
C ASP A 179 21.01 20.11 -17.55
N GLN A 180 21.01 21.40 -17.91
CA GLN A 180 19.80 22.22 -18.01
C GLN A 180 19.12 22.10 -19.38
N ALA A 181 19.75 21.46 -20.37
CA ALA A 181 19.31 21.54 -21.76
C ALA A 181 17.93 20.91 -22.00
N ASN A 182 17.56 19.93 -21.18
CA ASN A 182 16.29 19.20 -21.29
C ASN A 182 15.26 19.60 -20.24
N TRP A 183 15.65 20.39 -19.23
CA TRP A 183 14.74 20.79 -18.17
C TRP A 183 13.76 21.87 -18.64
N HIS A 184 12.48 21.69 -18.29
CA HIS A 184 11.41 22.61 -18.62
C HIS A 184 10.23 22.40 -17.66
N LEU A 185 9.33 23.39 -17.56
CA LEU A 185 8.22 23.40 -16.58
C LEU A 185 7.32 22.15 -16.62
N ASP A 186 7.20 21.50 -17.78
CA ASP A 186 6.34 20.32 -17.97
C ASP A 186 7.08 18.98 -17.77
N ILE A 187 8.39 18.99 -17.48
CA ILE A 187 9.19 17.78 -17.38
C ILE A 187 8.69 16.82 -16.29
N GLN A 188 8.18 17.39 -15.19
CA GLN A 188 7.54 16.63 -14.12
C GLN A 188 6.38 15.77 -14.66
N LYS A 189 5.54 16.32 -15.54
CA LYS A 189 4.39 15.60 -16.09
C LYS A 189 4.85 14.42 -16.94
N SER A 190 5.90 14.60 -17.73
CA SER A 190 6.50 13.55 -18.55
C SER A 190 7.08 12.41 -17.71
N ILE A 191 7.85 12.75 -16.67
CA ILE A 191 8.40 11.78 -15.72
C ILE A 191 7.27 11.05 -14.98
N TYR A 192 6.27 11.78 -14.46
CA TYR A 192 5.18 11.19 -13.70
C TYR A 192 4.30 10.29 -14.57
N ALA A 193 4.06 10.64 -15.84
CA ALA A 193 3.33 9.80 -16.77
C ALA A 193 4.05 8.46 -17.04
N LYS A 194 5.39 8.46 -17.05
CA LYS A 194 6.20 7.24 -17.12
C LYS A 194 6.14 6.46 -15.79
N LEU A 195 6.39 7.12 -14.65
CA LEU A 195 6.38 6.50 -13.32
C LEU A 195 5.01 5.90 -12.94
N ASP A 196 3.89 6.50 -13.34
CA ASP A 196 2.55 6.01 -13.08
C ASP A 196 2.24 4.65 -13.73
N LYS A 197 3.10 4.18 -14.66
CA LYS A 197 3.04 2.82 -15.21
C LYS A 197 3.60 1.76 -14.25
N ILE A 198 4.31 2.16 -13.19
CA ILE A 198 4.79 1.26 -12.14
C ILE A 198 3.62 0.92 -11.21
N VAL A 199 2.92 -0.17 -11.53
CA VAL A 199 1.78 -0.66 -10.75
C VAL A 199 2.20 -1.79 -9.83
N GLN A 200 2.08 -1.58 -8.51
CA GLN A 200 2.33 -2.62 -7.51
C GLN A 200 1.16 -3.62 -7.48
N SER A 201 1.44 -4.91 -7.66
CA SER A 201 0.44 -5.99 -7.87
C SER A 201 -0.66 -6.06 -6.80
N SER A 202 -0.31 -5.79 -5.53
CA SER A 202 -1.29 -5.75 -4.43
C SER A 202 -2.37 -4.69 -4.62
N ALA A 203 -2.05 -3.55 -5.26
CA ALA A 203 -3.03 -2.50 -5.52
C ALA A 203 -4.08 -2.92 -6.55
N LEU A 204 -3.72 -3.77 -7.52
CA LEU A 204 -4.65 -4.26 -8.54
C LEU A 204 -5.63 -5.27 -7.96
N VAL A 205 -5.12 -6.25 -7.20
CA VAL A 205 -5.94 -7.26 -6.54
C VAL A 205 -6.86 -6.63 -5.48
N GLU A 206 -6.36 -5.66 -4.70
CA GLU A 206 -7.18 -4.90 -3.76
C GLU A 206 -8.26 -4.08 -4.47
N CYS A 207 -7.95 -3.48 -5.61
CA CYS A 207 -8.90 -2.72 -6.42
C CYS A 207 -10.04 -3.64 -6.92
N ILE A 208 -9.70 -4.76 -7.55
CA ILE A 208 -10.67 -5.75 -8.03
C ILE A 208 -11.50 -6.29 -6.87
N ASN A 209 -10.87 -6.66 -5.76
CA ASN A 209 -11.58 -7.12 -4.58
C ASN A 209 -12.54 -6.06 -4.02
N SER A 210 -12.15 -4.78 -4.03
CA SER A 210 -13.04 -3.69 -3.61
C SER A 210 -14.22 -3.50 -4.56
N ILE A 211 -14.04 -3.73 -5.85
CA ILE A 211 -15.10 -3.65 -6.86
C ILE A 211 -16.10 -4.80 -6.70
N ILE A 212 -15.62 -6.02 -6.44
CA ILE A 212 -16.45 -7.22 -6.43
C ILE A 212 -17.17 -7.40 -5.07
N ARG A 213 -16.56 -6.99 -3.96
CA ARG A 213 -17.10 -7.16 -2.59
C ARG A 213 -18.57 -6.75 -2.41
N PRO A 214 -19.03 -5.58 -2.89
CA PRO A 214 -20.44 -5.20 -2.77
C PRO A 214 -21.39 -6.23 -3.39
N TYR A 215 -21.05 -6.76 -4.56
CA TYR A 215 -21.86 -7.77 -5.25
C TYR A 215 -21.88 -9.09 -4.48
N PHE A 216 -20.74 -9.51 -3.93
CA PHE A 216 -20.63 -10.75 -3.12
C PHE A 216 -21.40 -10.65 -1.81
N ASN A 217 -21.35 -9.50 -1.14
CA ASN A 217 -22.08 -9.28 0.10
C ASN A 217 -23.59 -9.31 -0.13
N THR A 218 -24.08 -8.65 -1.19
CA THR A 218 -25.51 -8.62 -1.53
C THR A 218 -26.04 -9.98 -1.96
N SER A 219 -25.21 -10.80 -2.62
CA SER A 219 -25.56 -12.16 -3.06
C SER A 219 -25.28 -13.25 -2.01
N LYS A 220 -24.88 -12.90 -0.78
CA LYS A 220 -24.48 -13.88 0.26
C LYS A 220 -23.43 -14.90 -0.23
N ASN A 221 -22.49 -14.44 -1.06
CA ASN A 221 -21.47 -15.25 -1.74
C ASN A 221 -22.01 -16.28 -2.75
N GLN A 222 -23.27 -16.20 -3.17
CA GLN A 222 -23.84 -17.01 -4.24
C GLN A 222 -23.74 -16.25 -5.56
N VAL A 223 -22.55 -16.26 -6.18
CA VAL A 223 -22.33 -15.59 -7.47
C VAL A 223 -22.13 -16.60 -8.59
N THR A 224 -22.89 -16.45 -9.67
CA THR A 224 -22.76 -17.25 -10.89
C THR A 224 -21.78 -16.63 -11.89
N GLN A 225 -21.34 -17.41 -12.87
CA GLN A 225 -20.43 -16.92 -13.91
C GLN A 225 -21.06 -15.80 -14.76
N GLU A 226 -22.37 -15.88 -14.99
CA GLU A 226 -23.14 -14.88 -15.74
C GLU A 226 -23.16 -13.53 -15.00
N GLN A 227 -23.31 -13.57 -13.66
CA GLN A 227 -23.23 -12.38 -12.83
C GLN A 227 -21.81 -11.78 -12.84
N LEU A 228 -20.76 -12.62 -12.82
CA LEU A 228 -19.39 -12.14 -12.97
C LEU A 228 -19.16 -11.48 -14.33
N ASN A 229 -19.68 -12.07 -15.40
CA ASN A 229 -19.59 -11.52 -16.76
C ASN A 229 -20.28 -10.14 -16.84
N MET A 230 -21.44 -10.00 -16.21
CA MET A 230 -22.16 -8.72 -16.12
C MET A 230 -21.39 -7.67 -15.31
N ILE A 231 -20.82 -8.04 -14.16
CA ILE A 231 -19.99 -7.14 -13.35
C ILE A 231 -18.77 -6.69 -14.15
N MET A 232 -18.10 -7.62 -14.84
CA MET A 232 -16.94 -7.32 -15.69
C MET A 232 -17.33 -6.39 -16.83
N HIS A 233 -18.44 -6.66 -17.53
CA HIS A 233 -18.94 -5.82 -18.62
C HIS A 233 -19.24 -4.40 -18.15
N TYR A 234 -20.03 -4.25 -17.09
CA TYR A 234 -20.33 -2.96 -16.48
C TYR A 234 -19.05 -2.24 -16.06
N HIS A 235 -18.13 -2.94 -15.40
CA HIS A 235 -16.90 -2.33 -14.91
C HIS A 235 -16.03 -1.79 -16.05
N ASN A 236 -15.88 -2.54 -17.14
CA ASN A 236 -15.03 -2.16 -18.26
C ASN A 236 -15.57 -0.98 -19.08
N HIS A 237 -16.89 -0.77 -19.07
CA HIS A 237 -17.55 0.23 -19.92
C HIS A 237 -18.17 1.41 -19.16
N ARG A 238 -18.22 1.38 -17.82
CA ARG A 238 -18.66 2.54 -17.03
C ARG A 238 -17.60 3.65 -17.02
N ARG A 239 -18.05 4.90 -16.98
CA ARG A 239 -17.15 6.05 -16.81
C ARG A 239 -16.76 6.26 -15.35
N TYR A 240 -15.52 6.69 -15.10
CA TYR A 240 -15.11 7.15 -13.78
C TYR A 240 -15.72 8.52 -13.48
N LEU A 241 -16.34 8.67 -12.30
CA LEU A 241 -16.99 9.93 -11.90
C LEU A 241 -16.01 10.97 -11.32
N ALA A 242 -14.84 10.53 -10.86
CA ALA A 242 -13.88 11.38 -10.16
C ALA A 242 -12.44 10.89 -10.34
N GLY A 243 -11.48 11.73 -9.93
CA GLY A 243 -10.04 11.45 -9.99
C GLY A 243 -9.42 11.73 -11.36
N VAL A 244 -8.17 11.32 -11.53
CA VAL A 244 -7.37 11.60 -12.75
C VAL A 244 -7.93 10.94 -14.02
N ARG A 245 -8.81 9.95 -13.86
CA ARG A 245 -9.46 9.20 -14.96
C ARG A 245 -10.89 9.66 -15.22
N LYS A 246 -11.32 10.79 -14.63
CA LYS A 246 -12.69 11.28 -14.73
C LYS A 246 -13.16 11.30 -16.19
N ASN A 247 -14.39 10.85 -16.42
CA ASN A 247 -15.05 10.72 -17.72
C ASN A 247 -14.46 9.68 -18.69
N LYS A 248 -13.39 8.97 -18.33
CA LYS A 248 -12.88 7.82 -19.10
C LYS A 248 -13.44 6.49 -18.60
N THR A 249 -13.53 5.49 -19.47
CA THR A 249 -13.84 4.08 -19.12
C THR A 249 -12.55 3.27 -19.00
N PRO A 250 -12.54 2.15 -18.25
CA PRO A 250 -11.38 1.26 -18.23
C PRO A 250 -10.97 0.76 -19.61
N MET A 251 -11.93 0.46 -20.50
CA MET A 251 -11.64 0.01 -21.86
C MET A 251 -11.00 1.11 -22.71
N GLU A 252 -11.42 2.38 -22.55
CA GLU A 252 -10.76 3.52 -23.23
C GLU A 252 -9.30 3.67 -22.79
N ILE A 253 -9.03 3.49 -21.49
CA ILE A 253 -7.68 3.57 -20.95
C ILE A 253 -6.82 2.41 -21.44
N PHE A 254 -7.39 1.22 -21.51
CA PHE A 254 -6.67 0.01 -21.92
C PHE A 254 -6.36 0.00 -23.42
N THR A 255 -7.31 0.42 -24.26
CA THR A 255 -7.21 0.33 -25.72
C THR A 255 -6.75 1.62 -26.39
N GLY A 256 -6.84 2.75 -25.70
CA GLY A 256 -6.63 4.08 -26.29
C GLY A 256 -7.76 4.54 -27.23
N LYS A 257 -8.83 3.76 -27.39
CA LYS A 257 -9.96 4.07 -28.27
C LYS A 257 -11.11 4.62 -27.46
N ASP A 258 -11.69 5.74 -27.90
CA ASP A 258 -12.84 6.33 -27.24
C ASP A 258 -14.10 5.45 -27.38
N GLN A 259 -14.84 5.32 -26.28
CA GLN A 259 -16.12 4.61 -26.23
C GLN A 259 -17.22 5.66 -26.37
N THR A 260 -17.95 5.63 -27.47
CA THR A 260 -19.04 6.59 -27.72
C THR A 260 -20.37 6.16 -27.09
N LYS A 261 -20.63 4.86 -27.04
CA LYS A 261 -21.87 4.26 -26.53
C LYS A 261 -21.86 4.08 -25.01
N ASP A 262 -23.04 4.12 -24.40
CA ASP A 262 -23.21 3.71 -23.00
C ASP A 262 -23.02 2.19 -22.83
N TRP A 263 -22.65 1.74 -21.64
CA TRP A 263 -22.41 0.32 -21.36
C TRP A 263 -23.65 -0.56 -21.60
N ILE A 264 -24.86 -0.02 -21.43
CA ILE A 264 -26.12 -0.71 -21.71
C ILE A 264 -26.29 -0.91 -23.21
N GLU A 265 -26.06 0.13 -24.01
CA GLU A 265 -26.14 0.05 -25.47
C GLU A 265 -25.13 -0.97 -26.02
N ILE A 266 -23.90 -0.99 -25.48
CA ILE A 266 -22.90 -1.99 -25.86
C ILE A 266 -23.36 -3.40 -25.48
N LEU A 267 -24.05 -3.56 -24.34
CA LEU A 267 -24.60 -4.86 -23.95
C LEU A 267 -25.68 -5.32 -24.94
N PHE A 268 -26.59 -4.43 -25.33
CA PHE A 268 -27.62 -4.73 -26.32
C PHE A 268 -27.02 -5.05 -27.69
N ASP A 269 -26.03 -4.29 -28.16
CA ASP A 269 -25.29 -4.61 -29.39
C ASP A 269 -24.68 -6.03 -29.35
N ILE A 270 -24.18 -6.45 -28.18
CA ILE A 270 -23.62 -7.79 -27.99
C ILE A 270 -24.73 -8.85 -28.03
N ILE A 271 -25.87 -8.61 -27.39
CA ILE A 271 -27.01 -9.52 -27.38
C ILE A 271 -27.58 -9.65 -28.79
N GLU A 272 -27.82 -8.55 -29.51
CA GLU A 272 -28.29 -8.56 -30.91
C GLU A 272 -27.41 -9.45 -31.81
N LYS A 273 -26.09 -9.41 -31.60
CA LYS A 273 -25.15 -10.19 -32.40
C LYS A 273 -25.07 -11.66 -32.00
N LYS A 274 -25.24 -11.98 -30.72
CA LYS A 274 -24.95 -13.32 -30.17
C LYS A 274 -26.18 -14.15 -29.87
N ALA A 275 -27.30 -13.51 -29.55
CA ALA A 275 -28.55 -14.12 -29.15
C ALA A 275 -29.71 -13.14 -29.42
N PRO A 276 -29.96 -12.79 -30.70
CA PRO A 276 -30.99 -11.81 -31.07
C PRO A 276 -32.39 -12.20 -30.58
N ASP A 277 -32.64 -13.50 -30.48
CA ASP A 277 -33.85 -14.14 -29.96
C ASP A 277 -34.20 -13.73 -28.52
N LEU A 278 -33.22 -13.30 -27.71
CA LEU A 278 -33.47 -12.76 -26.37
C LEU A 278 -34.09 -11.35 -26.38
N LEU A 279 -34.07 -10.66 -27.52
CA LEU A 279 -34.62 -9.30 -27.69
C LEU A 279 -36.01 -9.30 -28.31
N VAL A 280 -36.50 -10.48 -28.74
CA VAL A 280 -37.79 -10.64 -29.43
C VAL A 280 -38.91 -11.06 -28.46
N VAL A 281 -38.66 -11.04 -27.15
CA VAL A 281 -39.70 -11.37 -26.16
C VAL A 281 -40.56 -10.14 -25.88
N SER A 282 -41.69 -10.05 -26.60
CA SER A 282 -42.87 -9.27 -26.23
C SER A 282 -43.76 -10.06 -25.28
#